data_AF-A0A1N6FPL5-F1
#
_entry.id   AF-A0A1N6FPL5-F1
#
_cell.length_a   1.000
_cell.length_b   1.000
_cell.length_c   1.000
_cell.angle_alpha   90.00
_cell.angle_beta   90.00
_cell.angle_gamma   90.00
#
_symmetry.space_group_name_H-M   'P 1'
#
loop_
_entity.id
_entity.type
_entity.pdbx_description
1 polymer ?
#
loop_
_entity_poly.entity_id
_entity_poly.type
_entity_poly.pdbx_seq_one_letter_code
_entity_poly.pdbx_strand_id
1 'polypeptide(L)'
;MKPSQFAKGFQARPDTTSSEKRTALDRLNAIDGLVQNAPKASDFAGRSSQPVSAPVVAEADTAESLNESAAYHAWRLEHGYRPGQVIELTLKSIKPSPFNPRHFYLKSSIAELAVNLAKQGQQQAIHVIPDYDNPGTYFVSDGGRRVRALKEANKESVKAIVIDLPIGLQSYKLGYDLNVQRDSQTVFDNAVVWKRFLDEKYFQSQKELAEHLGLDESTVAVALSIAKLPEVVMQEMVARTDRFGSNMAYQVGRYHSARGSDSTLRLINKILSDDLSTRQVADIVKGRATAQESTKPAGRQRYAQRLEIKLDGVSVGDLKSYGDDRIELRLKGLSKEKRDDILRQIEQMLQQK
;
A
#
# COMPACT_ATOMS: atom_id res chain seq x y z
N MET A 1 -57.52 15.84 30.68
CA MET A 1 -56.03 15.75 30.70
C MET A 1 -55.53 16.05 29.30
N LYS A 2 -54.59 16.98 29.16
CA LYS A 2 -54.08 17.49 27.87
C LYS A 2 -53.30 16.38 27.13
N PRO A 3 -53.53 16.14 25.83
CA PRO A 3 -52.62 15.32 25.03
C PRO A 3 -51.34 16.12 24.74
N SER A 4 -50.20 15.51 25.04
CA SER A 4 -48.88 16.08 24.86
C SER A 4 -48.60 16.30 23.36
N GLN A 5 -48.36 17.55 22.99
CA GLN A 5 -47.85 17.95 21.69
C GLN A 5 -46.39 17.54 21.58
N PHE A 6 -46.05 16.51 20.81
CA PHE A 6 -44.74 16.40 20.15
C PHE A 6 -44.86 15.50 18.91
N ALA A 7 -45.32 16.11 17.82
CA ALA A 7 -44.99 15.67 16.48
C ALA A 7 -44.44 16.89 15.72
N LYS A 8 -43.12 16.93 15.53
CA LYS A 8 -42.46 17.55 14.37
C LYS A 8 -40.95 17.32 14.42
N GLY A 9 -40.47 16.49 13.50
CA GLY A 9 -39.20 16.69 12.80
C GLY A 9 -37.91 16.35 13.55
N PHE A 10 -37.58 15.06 13.61
CA PHE A 10 -36.18 14.66 13.49
C PHE A 10 -36.10 13.68 12.33
N GLN A 11 -35.87 14.22 11.13
CA GLN A 11 -35.36 13.43 10.02
C GLN A 11 -34.03 12.82 10.50
N ALA A 12 -33.97 11.49 10.53
CA ALA A 12 -32.70 10.80 10.70
C ALA A 12 -31.74 11.32 9.62
N ARG A 13 -30.61 11.88 10.04
CA ARG A 13 -29.52 12.18 9.12
C ARG A 13 -29.16 10.87 8.41
N PRO A 14 -29.10 10.83 7.07
CA PRO A 14 -28.59 9.64 6.40
C PRO A 14 -27.15 9.42 6.86
N ASP A 15 -26.85 8.20 7.29
CA ASP A 15 -25.49 7.74 7.60
C ASP A 15 -24.56 8.07 6.42
N THR A 16 -23.73 9.11 6.56
CA THR A 16 -22.77 9.53 5.53
C THR A 16 -21.53 8.67 5.48
N THR A 17 -21.50 7.51 6.16
CA THR A 17 -20.33 6.60 6.18
C THR A 17 -20.45 5.43 5.20
N SER A 18 -21.37 5.51 4.23
CA SER A 18 -21.54 4.47 3.19
C SER A 18 -21.29 4.95 1.75
N SER A 19 -21.01 6.24 1.52
CA SER A 19 -20.71 6.74 0.16
C SER A 19 -19.24 6.63 -0.22
N GLU A 20 -18.31 6.74 0.74
CA GLU A 20 -16.86 6.83 0.49
C GLU A 20 -16.20 5.50 0.08
N LYS A 21 -16.80 4.35 0.44
CA LYS A 21 -16.30 3.03 0.00
C LYS A 21 -16.86 2.55 -1.34
N ARG A 22 -17.91 3.20 -1.85
CA ARG A 22 -18.46 2.88 -3.17
C ARG A 22 -17.78 3.67 -4.29
N THR A 23 -17.29 4.88 -4.03
CA THR A 23 -16.74 5.74 -5.10
C THR A 23 -15.38 5.29 -5.64
N ALA A 24 -14.52 4.63 -4.85
CA ALA A 24 -13.22 4.15 -5.35
C ALA A 24 -13.35 2.89 -6.23
N LEU A 25 -14.26 1.98 -5.87
CA LEU A 25 -14.57 0.78 -6.65
C LEU A 25 -15.39 1.12 -7.90
N ASP A 26 -16.33 2.07 -7.80
CA ASP A 26 -17.13 2.55 -8.95
C ASP A 26 -16.30 3.37 -9.96
N ARG A 27 -15.24 4.07 -9.51
CA ARG A 27 -14.28 4.77 -10.40
C ARG A 27 -13.32 3.82 -11.12
N LEU A 28 -13.07 2.62 -10.57
CA LEU A 28 -12.29 1.55 -11.21
C LEU A 28 -13.13 0.71 -12.17
N ASN A 29 -14.39 0.43 -11.82
CA ASN A 29 -15.34 -0.25 -12.72
C ASN A 29 -15.72 0.60 -13.95
N ALA A 30 -15.56 1.93 -13.89
CA ALA A 30 -15.71 2.81 -15.05
C ALA A 30 -14.54 2.71 -16.05
N ILE A 31 -13.41 2.12 -15.66
CA ILE A 31 -12.24 1.87 -16.52
C ILE A 31 -12.26 0.43 -17.05
N ASP A 32 -12.73 -0.54 -16.27
CA ASP A 32 -12.93 -1.93 -16.74
C ASP A 32 -14.23 -2.14 -17.55
N GLY A 33 -15.24 -1.26 -17.39
CA GLY A 33 -16.54 -1.35 -18.07
C GLY A 33 -16.55 -0.98 -19.56
N LEU A 34 -15.42 -0.51 -20.10
CA LEU A 34 -15.24 -0.22 -21.53
C LEU A 34 -14.64 -1.39 -22.32
N VAL A 35 -14.36 -2.53 -21.67
CA VAL A 35 -13.75 -3.71 -22.31
C VAL A 35 -14.75 -4.88 -22.47
N GLN A 36 -15.95 -4.81 -21.89
CA GLN A 36 -16.94 -5.89 -22.04
C GLN A 36 -18.35 -5.36 -22.33
N ASN A 37 -18.64 -5.08 -23.60
CA ASN A 37 -19.98 -5.21 -24.18
C ASN A 37 -19.91 -5.25 -25.71
N ALA A 38 -19.81 -6.45 -26.28
CA ALA A 38 -20.30 -6.78 -27.61
C ALA A 38 -20.56 -8.30 -27.70
N PRO A 39 -21.53 -8.74 -28.52
CA PRO A 39 -22.42 -9.85 -28.18
C PRO A 39 -21.86 -11.24 -28.52
N LYS A 40 -22.38 -12.25 -27.82
CA LYS A 40 -22.27 -13.65 -28.20
C LYS A 40 -23.06 -13.90 -29.48
N ALA A 41 -22.43 -14.50 -30.48
CA ALA A 41 -23.09 -15.24 -31.54
C ALA A 41 -22.44 -16.62 -31.66
N SER A 42 -23.25 -17.65 -31.46
CA SER A 42 -22.94 -19.06 -31.63
C SER A 42 -23.31 -19.53 -33.04
N ASP A 43 -22.49 -20.47 -33.53
CA ASP A 43 -22.75 -21.54 -34.50
C ASP A 43 -23.15 -21.19 -35.94
N PHE A 44 -22.31 -21.59 -36.90
CA PHE A 44 -22.66 -22.61 -37.90
C PHE A 44 -21.39 -23.24 -38.53
N ALA A 45 -21.48 -24.54 -38.74
CA ALA A 45 -20.44 -25.46 -39.22
C ALA A 45 -20.23 -25.44 -40.75
N GLY A 46 -19.05 -25.90 -41.22
CA GLY A 46 -18.94 -26.47 -42.58
C GLY A 46 -17.57 -26.47 -43.28
N ARG A 47 -16.88 -27.61 -43.22
CA ARG A 47 -16.11 -28.32 -44.30
C ARG A 47 -14.83 -27.73 -44.95
N SER A 48 -13.75 -28.49 -44.67
CA SER A 48 -12.78 -29.18 -45.56
C SER A 48 -11.75 -28.46 -46.47
N SER A 49 -10.51 -28.95 -46.31
CA SER A 49 -9.46 -29.34 -47.29
C SER A 49 -8.47 -28.33 -47.89
N GLN A 50 -7.24 -28.45 -47.37
CA GLN A 50 -5.92 -28.50 -48.05
C GLN A 50 -5.28 -27.22 -48.64
N PRO A 51 -3.92 -27.21 -48.73
CA PRO A 51 -3.10 -26.04 -48.44
C PRO A 51 -2.73 -25.27 -49.71
N VAL A 52 -2.64 -23.94 -49.58
CA VAL A 52 -2.11 -23.10 -50.66
C VAL A 52 -1.22 -22.02 -50.05
N SER A 53 0.05 -22.11 -50.43
CA SER A 53 1.07 -21.07 -50.56
C SER A 53 0.72 -19.67 -50.04
N ALA A 54 1.52 -19.21 -49.08
CA ALA A 54 1.60 -17.83 -48.65
C ALA A 54 1.89 -16.87 -49.80
N PRO A 55 1.21 -15.72 -49.81
CA PRO A 55 1.87 -14.46 -50.08
C PRO A 55 1.85 -13.58 -48.82
N VAL A 56 2.93 -12.83 -48.69
CA VAL A 56 3.20 -11.77 -47.73
C VAL A 56 1.96 -10.90 -47.51
N VAL A 57 1.46 -10.85 -46.28
CA VAL A 57 0.56 -9.79 -45.83
C VAL A 57 1.21 -9.13 -44.63
N ALA A 58 1.67 -7.90 -44.87
CA ALA A 58 1.93 -6.92 -43.85
C ALA A 58 0.63 -6.72 -43.05
N GLU A 59 0.48 -7.42 -41.93
CA GLU A 59 -0.61 -7.15 -41.01
C GLU A 59 -0.29 -5.87 -40.24
N ALA A 60 -1.12 -4.89 -40.56
CA ALA A 60 -1.11 -3.54 -40.07
C ALA A 60 -1.06 -3.50 -38.53
N ASP A 61 -0.07 -2.75 -38.06
CA ASP A 61 0.08 -2.25 -36.70
C ASP A 61 -1.05 -1.23 -36.44
N THR A 62 -2.27 -1.72 -36.20
CA THR A 62 -3.42 -0.88 -35.85
C THR A 62 -4.05 -1.39 -34.56
N ALA A 63 -3.33 -1.16 -33.47
CA ALA A 63 -3.96 -0.81 -32.21
C ALA A 63 -3.46 0.60 -31.86
N GLU A 64 -4.02 1.61 -32.51
CA GLU A 64 -3.85 3.02 -32.14
C GLU A 64 -4.27 3.18 -30.68
N SER A 65 -3.29 3.20 -29.77
CA SER A 65 -3.53 3.66 -28.41
C SER A 65 -3.70 5.18 -28.50
N LEU A 66 -4.93 5.65 -28.50
CA LEU A 66 -5.34 7.06 -28.66
C LEU A 66 -4.80 8.02 -27.57
N ASN A 67 -3.81 7.63 -26.78
CA ASN A 67 -3.32 8.43 -25.65
C ASN A 67 -1.83 8.25 -25.34
N GLU A 68 -1.02 7.86 -26.33
CA GLU A 68 0.44 7.83 -26.15
C GLU A 68 1.09 9.17 -26.51
N SER A 69 2.14 9.54 -25.79
CA SER A 69 2.90 10.75 -26.07
C SER A 69 3.69 10.62 -27.38
N ALA A 70 3.84 11.72 -28.13
CA ALA A 70 4.59 11.71 -29.39
C ALA A 70 6.05 11.25 -29.19
N ALA A 71 6.67 11.62 -28.06
CA ALA A 71 8.02 11.21 -27.71
C ALA A 71 8.11 9.70 -27.46
N TYR A 72 7.14 9.13 -26.74
CA TYR A 72 7.08 7.68 -26.52
C TYR A 72 6.80 6.90 -27.80
N HIS A 73 5.87 7.38 -28.63
CA HIS A 73 5.56 6.75 -29.91
C HIS A 73 6.81 6.69 -30.81
N ALA A 74 7.54 7.80 -30.94
CA ALA A 74 8.79 7.84 -31.70
C ALA A 74 9.85 6.88 -31.11
N TRP A 75 10.05 6.92 -29.79
CA TRP A 75 10.97 6.02 -29.09
C TRP A 75 10.60 4.54 -29.31
N ARG A 76 9.31 4.21 -29.22
CA ARG A 76 8.80 2.85 -29.39
C ARG A 76 9.07 2.30 -30.78
N LEU A 77 8.79 3.09 -31.82
CA LEU A 77 9.05 2.71 -33.21
C LEU A 77 10.56 2.50 -33.45
N GLU A 78 11.40 3.40 -32.95
CA GLU A 78 12.86 3.28 -33.05
C GLU A 78 13.39 1.99 -32.38
N HIS A 79 12.82 1.60 -31.24
CA HIS A 79 13.28 0.46 -30.45
C HIS A 79 12.50 -0.83 -30.74
N GLY A 80 11.53 -0.81 -31.66
CA GLY A 80 10.65 -1.95 -31.96
C GLY A 80 9.88 -2.48 -30.74
N TYR A 81 9.60 -1.61 -29.76
CA TYR A 81 8.94 -2.00 -28.51
C TYR A 81 7.42 -2.12 -28.71
N ARG A 82 6.76 -3.02 -27.98
CA ARG A 82 5.28 -3.07 -27.91
C ARG A 82 4.83 -2.80 -26.48
N PRO A 83 3.81 -1.97 -26.22
CA PRO A 83 3.36 -1.69 -24.85
C PRO A 83 3.04 -2.99 -24.09
N GLY A 84 3.56 -3.09 -22.85
CA GLY A 84 3.43 -4.29 -22.02
C GLY A 84 4.45 -5.39 -22.32
N GLN A 85 5.28 -5.25 -23.36
CA GLN A 85 6.38 -6.16 -23.63
C GLN A 85 7.43 -6.06 -22.53
N VAL A 86 7.90 -7.22 -22.06
CA VAL A 86 9.07 -7.28 -21.18
C VAL A 86 10.32 -7.24 -22.03
N ILE A 87 11.20 -6.29 -21.76
CA ILE A 87 12.52 -6.16 -22.39
C ILE A 87 13.63 -6.33 -21.37
N GLU A 88 14.83 -6.63 -21.85
CA GLU A 88 16.02 -6.75 -21.02
C GLU A 88 16.90 -5.51 -21.22
N LEU A 89 17.16 -4.79 -20.13
CA LEU A 89 17.95 -3.55 -20.11
C LEU A 89 19.23 -3.77 -19.32
N THR A 90 20.32 -3.11 -19.72
CA THR A 90 21.56 -3.13 -18.94
C THR A 90 21.37 -2.32 -17.65
N LEU A 91 21.79 -2.81 -16.48
CA LEU A 91 21.67 -2.09 -15.20
C LEU A 91 22.38 -0.73 -15.18
N LYS A 92 23.34 -0.51 -16.08
CA LYS A 92 24.03 0.78 -16.29
C LYS A 92 23.14 1.84 -16.93
N SER A 93 22.15 1.46 -17.75
CA SER A 93 21.20 2.41 -18.35
C SER A 93 20.09 2.84 -17.39
N ILE A 94 19.98 2.16 -16.24
CA ILE A 94 18.93 2.40 -15.25
C ILE A 94 19.38 3.41 -14.19
N LYS A 95 18.72 4.57 -14.19
CA LYS A 95 18.91 5.69 -13.28
C LYS A 95 17.88 5.69 -12.15
N PRO A 96 18.24 6.12 -10.93
CA PRO A 96 17.25 6.38 -9.90
C PRO A 96 16.33 7.53 -10.31
N SER A 97 15.02 7.39 -10.09
CA SER A 97 14.08 8.48 -10.33
C SER A 97 14.25 9.58 -9.27
N PRO A 98 14.35 10.88 -9.66
CA PRO A 98 14.31 11.98 -8.70
C PRO A 98 12.95 12.05 -7.98
N PHE A 99 11.89 11.51 -8.59
CA PHE A 99 10.53 11.42 -8.07
C PHE A 99 10.22 10.05 -7.45
N ASN A 100 11.24 9.32 -6.99
CA ASN A 100 11.04 8.03 -6.34
C ASN A 100 10.25 8.18 -5.02
N PRO A 101 9.10 7.49 -4.86
CA PRO A 101 8.29 7.56 -3.66
C PRO A 101 8.92 6.90 -2.44
N ARG A 102 9.90 6.01 -2.62
CA ARG A 102 10.59 5.34 -1.53
C ARG A 102 11.95 5.98 -1.26
N HIS A 103 12.18 6.38 -0.02
CA HIS A 103 13.45 6.96 0.43
C HIS A 103 14.31 5.92 1.16
N PHE A 104 13.68 5.13 2.04
CA PHE A 104 14.40 4.21 2.90
C PHE A 104 14.49 2.80 2.31
N TYR A 105 15.72 2.30 2.25
CA TYR A 105 16.07 0.96 1.81
C TYR A 105 16.92 0.25 2.86
N LEU A 106 16.35 -0.76 3.53
CA LEU A 106 17.08 -1.55 4.51
C LEU A 106 18.10 -2.47 3.80
N LYS A 107 19.37 -2.37 4.19
CA LYS A 107 20.46 -3.19 3.61
C LYS A 107 20.18 -4.69 3.73
N SER A 108 19.71 -5.15 4.90
CA SER A 108 19.32 -6.55 5.11
C SER A 108 18.27 -7.03 4.12
N SER A 109 17.26 -6.19 3.86
CA SER A 109 16.16 -6.48 2.94
C SER A 109 16.57 -6.49 1.46
N ILE A 110 17.64 -5.75 1.10
CA ILE A 110 18.24 -5.81 -0.23
C ILE A 110 19.09 -7.08 -0.36
N ALA A 111 19.93 -7.37 0.64
CA ALA A 111 20.81 -8.54 0.64
C ALA A 111 20.00 -9.86 0.54
N GLU A 112 18.90 -9.97 1.29
CA GLU A 112 17.99 -11.12 1.20
C GLU A 112 17.41 -11.28 -0.22
N LEU A 113 16.99 -10.18 -0.83
CA LEU A 113 16.47 -10.18 -2.19
C LEU A 113 17.58 -10.51 -3.21
N ALA A 114 18.81 -10.05 -3.01
CA ALA A 114 19.95 -10.33 -3.86
C ALA A 114 20.27 -11.83 -3.88
N VAL A 115 20.26 -12.48 -2.70
CA VAL A 115 20.42 -13.94 -2.58
C VAL A 115 19.31 -14.68 -3.31
N ASN A 116 18.05 -14.24 -3.17
CA ASN A 116 16.93 -14.86 -3.89
C ASN A 116 17.07 -14.71 -5.41
N LEU A 117 17.38 -13.50 -5.90
CA LEU A 117 17.57 -13.23 -7.33
C LEU A 117 18.77 -13.97 -7.93
N ALA A 118 19.83 -14.17 -7.15
CA ALA A 118 20.97 -14.98 -7.59
C ALA A 118 20.57 -16.45 -7.82
N LYS A 119 19.67 -16.99 -6.99
CA LYS A 119 19.20 -18.39 -7.07
C LYS A 119 18.11 -18.61 -8.11
N GLN A 120 17.10 -17.75 -8.13
CA GLN A 120 15.87 -17.96 -8.91
C GLN A 120 15.76 -17.05 -10.14
N GLY A 121 16.70 -16.13 -10.32
CA GLY A 121 16.63 -15.11 -11.36
C GLY A 121 15.54 -14.08 -11.12
N GLN A 122 15.43 -13.12 -12.03
CA GLN A 122 14.37 -12.12 -11.99
C GLN A 122 13.08 -12.68 -12.60
N GLN A 123 12.09 -12.90 -11.73
CA GLN A 123 10.75 -13.35 -12.11
C GLN A 123 9.84 -12.18 -12.50
N GLN A 124 9.84 -11.12 -11.67
CA GLN A 124 9.03 -9.93 -11.91
C GLN A 124 9.87 -8.83 -12.56
N ALA A 125 9.39 -8.30 -13.68
CA ALA A 125 9.96 -7.11 -14.30
C ALA A 125 9.88 -5.88 -13.37
N ILE A 126 10.76 -4.92 -13.57
CA ILE A 126 10.64 -3.58 -12.98
C ILE A 126 9.83 -2.69 -13.94
N HIS A 127 9.32 -1.57 -13.43
CA HIS A 127 8.71 -0.55 -14.27
C HIS A 127 9.69 0.60 -14.46
N VAL A 128 9.90 1.00 -15.71
CA VAL A 128 10.81 2.10 -16.06
C VAL A 128 10.14 3.12 -16.97
N ILE A 129 10.66 4.33 -16.94
CA ILE A 129 10.25 5.45 -17.78
C ILE A 129 11.45 5.83 -18.65
N PRO A 130 11.32 6.03 -19.98
CA PRO A 130 12.40 6.52 -20.81
C PRO A 130 12.89 7.90 -20.36
N ASP A 131 14.21 8.10 -20.36
CA ASP A 131 14.81 9.43 -20.22
C ASP A 131 14.88 10.06 -21.62
N TYR A 132 13.84 10.82 -21.98
CA TYR A 132 13.74 11.43 -23.31
C TYR A 132 14.83 12.46 -23.59
N ASP A 133 15.45 13.02 -22.55
CA ASP A 133 16.58 13.95 -22.69
C ASP A 133 17.90 13.21 -22.92
N ASN A 134 17.99 11.94 -22.53
CA ASN A 134 19.18 11.10 -22.67
C ASN A 134 18.82 9.72 -23.24
N PRO A 135 18.71 9.60 -24.58
CA PRO A 135 18.34 8.37 -25.26
C PRO A 135 19.15 7.15 -24.79
N GLY A 136 18.48 6.01 -24.68
CA GLY A 136 19.08 4.77 -24.18
C GLY A 136 19.21 4.67 -22.66
N THR A 137 18.76 5.68 -21.91
CA THR A 137 18.68 5.62 -20.43
C THR A 137 17.24 5.68 -19.93
N TYR A 138 17.03 5.21 -18.69
CA TYR A 138 15.70 5.00 -18.12
C TYR A 138 15.67 5.33 -16.63
N PHE A 139 14.56 5.89 -16.15
CA PHE A 139 14.29 6.07 -14.73
C PHE A 139 13.48 4.92 -14.16
N VAL A 140 13.87 4.41 -12.98
CA VAL A 140 13.06 3.41 -12.26
C VAL A 140 11.81 4.06 -11.68
N SER A 141 10.63 3.59 -12.07
CA SER A 141 9.34 3.99 -11.51
C SER A 141 8.91 3.08 -10.36
N ASP A 142 8.96 1.75 -10.57
CA ASP A 142 8.76 0.73 -9.53
C ASP A 142 9.85 -0.34 -9.64
N GLY A 143 10.21 -0.96 -8.52
CA GLY A 143 11.22 -2.02 -8.46
C GLY A 143 12.61 -1.54 -8.05
N GLY A 144 12.75 -0.36 -7.43
CA GLY A 144 14.06 0.15 -6.97
C GLY A 144 14.82 -0.80 -6.04
N ARG A 145 14.12 -1.56 -5.19
CA ARG A 145 14.73 -2.63 -4.35
C ARG A 145 15.37 -3.71 -5.21
N ARG A 146 14.70 -4.11 -6.30
CA ARG A 146 15.16 -5.15 -7.22
C ARG A 146 16.37 -4.68 -8.01
N VAL A 147 16.38 -3.43 -8.48
CA VAL A 147 17.56 -2.85 -9.15
C VAL A 147 18.78 -2.86 -8.22
N ARG A 148 18.62 -2.44 -6.95
CA ARG A 148 19.71 -2.49 -5.96
C ARG A 148 20.17 -3.93 -5.70
N ALA A 149 19.25 -4.86 -5.53
CA ALA A 149 19.56 -6.27 -5.28
C ALA A 149 20.24 -6.95 -6.47
N LEU A 150 19.85 -6.64 -7.71
CA LEU A 150 20.52 -7.14 -8.92
C LEU A 150 21.95 -6.62 -9.05
N LYS A 151 22.17 -5.35 -8.70
CA LYS A 151 23.52 -4.76 -8.63
C LYS A 151 24.37 -5.45 -7.57
N GLU A 152 23.82 -5.71 -6.38
CA GLU A 152 24.51 -6.44 -5.31
C GLU A 152 24.80 -7.90 -5.68
N ALA A 153 23.91 -8.52 -6.47
CA ALA A 153 24.10 -9.87 -7.02
C ALA A 153 25.01 -9.91 -8.28
N ASN A 154 25.68 -8.80 -8.63
CA ASN A 154 26.57 -8.67 -9.79
C ASN A 154 25.92 -9.11 -11.13
N LYS A 155 24.63 -8.84 -11.31
CA LYS A 155 23.97 -9.04 -12.61
C LYS A 155 24.29 -7.88 -13.54
N GLU A 156 24.27 -8.12 -14.84
CA GLU A 156 24.51 -7.07 -15.85
C GLU A 156 23.20 -6.45 -16.35
N SER A 157 22.12 -7.22 -16.32
CA SER A 157 20.83 -6.87 -16.92
C SER A 157 19.67 -6.92 -15.92
N VAL A 158 18.55 -6.32 -16.33
CA VAL A 158 17.28 -6.31 -15.61
C VAL A 158 16.13 -6.40 -16.60
N LYS A 159 15.15 -7.26 -16.30
CA LYS A 159 13.87 -7.32 -17.01
C LYS A 159 13.02 -6.12 -16.63
N ALA A 160 12.53 -5.39 -17.61
CA ALA A 160 11.78 -4.16 -17.43
C ALA A 160 10.58 -4.09 -18.37
N ILE A 161 9.55 -3.37 -17.93
CA ILE A 161 8.43 -2.91 -18.75
C ILE A 161 8.54 -1.39 -18.81
N VAL A 162 8.48 -0.83 -20.01
CA VAL A 162 8.56 0.60 -20.25
C VAL A 162 7.16 1.20 -20.19
N ILE A 163 7.02 2.28 -19.44
CA ILE A 163 5.78 3.03 -19.23
C ILE A 163 5.89 4.38 -19.91
N ASP A 164 4.87 4.75 -20.67
CA ASP A 164 4.70 6.09 -21.23
C ASP A 164 4.23 7.06 -20.16
N LEU A 165 5.17 7.75 -19.54
CA LEU A 165 4.88 8.79 -18.56
C LEU A 165 6.07 9.76 -18.46
N PRO A 166 5.87 11.08 -18.44
CA PRO A 166 6.97 11.99 -18.18
C PRO A 166 7.44 11.88 -16.72
N ILE A 167 8.74 12.13 -16.50
CA ILE A 167 9.31 12.22 -15.16
C ILE A 167 8.72 13.45 -14.44
N GLY A 168 8.23 13.28 -13.22
CA GLY A 168 7.53 14.34 -12.48
C GLY A 168 6.54 13.84 -11.45
N LEU A 169 5.64 14.72 -11.00
CA LEU A 169 4.61 14.39 -10.00
C LEU A 169 3.70 13.24 -10.41
N GLN A 170 3.36 13.12 -11.70
CA GLN A 170 2.59 11.99 -12.20
C GLN A 170 3.34 10.66 -12.05
N SER A 171 4.65 10.64 -12.36
CA SER A 171 5.49 9.46 -12.15
C SER A 171 5.67 9.10 -10.67
N TYR A 172 5.80 10.11 -9.79
CA TYR A 172 5.77 9.90 -8.34
C TYR A 172 4.46 9.22 -7.94
N LYS A 173 3.31 9.74 -8.41
CA LYS A 173 1.99 9.23 -8.04
C LYS A 173 1.81 7.79 -8.47
N LEU A 174 2.19 7.44 -9.70
CA LEU A 174 2.14 6.06 -10.18
C LEU A 174 2.98 5.13 -9.28
N GLY A 175 4.23 5.48 -9.01
CA GLY A 175 5.10 4.68 -8.14
C GLY A 175 4.55 4.57 -6.72
N TYR A 176 3.99 5.65 -6.18
CA TYR A 176 3.40 5.69 -4.84
C TYR A 176 2.20 4.73 -4.76
N ASP A 177 1.28 4.82 -5.72
CA ASP A 177 0.08 3.97 -5.78
C ASP A 177 0.47 2.48 -5.90
N LEU A 178 1.45 2.14 -6.74
CA LEU A 178 2.00 0.79 -6.86
C LEU A 178 2.64 0.28 -5.56
N ASN A 179 3.35 1.14 -4.82
CA ASN A 179 3.96 0.75 -3.54
C ASN A 179 2.91 0.52 -2.45
N VAL A 180 1.87 1.36 -2.42
CA VAL A 180 0.74 1.26 -1.46
C VAL A 180 -0.04 -0.03 -1.69
N GLN A 181 -0.32 -0.40 -2.95
CA GLN A 181 -0.98 -1.68 -3.28
C GLN A 181 -0.20 -2.92 -2.79
N ARG A 182 1.12 -2.77 -2.57
CA ARG A 182 2.01 -3.84 -2.09
C ARG A 182 2.29 -3.76 -0.59
N ASP A 183 1.58 -2.90 0.15
CA ASP A 183 1.81 -2.60 1.58
C ASP A 183 3.27 -2.25 1.90
N SER A 184 4.00 -1.70 0.92
CA SER A 184 5.45 -1.56 1.00
C SER A 184 5.91 -0.12 1.24
N GLN A 185 5.00 0.85 1.10
CA GLN A 185 5.22 2.26 1.33
C GLN A 185 5.14 2.58 2.83
N THR A 186 6.12 3.32 3.36
CA THR A 186 6.14 3.66 4.79
C THR A 186 5.81 5.14 5.02
N VAL A 187 5.30 5.45 6.22
CA VAL A 187 5.09 6.86 6.64
C VAL A 187 6.38 7.68 6.65
N PHE A 188 7.53 7.01 6.83
CA PHE A 188 8.85 7.65 6.82
C PHE A 188 9.27 8.04 5.41
N ASP A 189 9.01 7.18 4.41
CA ASP A 189 9.21 7.53 3.00
C ASP A 189 8.39 8.77 2.65
N ASN A 190 7.11 8.77 3.02
CA ASN A 190 6.20 9.90 2.81
C ASN A 190 6.71 11.16 3.50
N ALA A 191 7.16 11.06 4.75
CA ALA A 191 7.67 12.20 5.51
C ALA A 191 8.79 12.93 4.78
N VAL A 192 9.79 12.18 4.30
CA VAL A 192 10.96 12.76 3.59
C VAL A 192 10.54 13.34 2.24
N VAL A 193 9.81 12.56 1.44
CA VAL A 193 9.49 12.97 0.05
C VAL A 193 8.50 14.14 0.03
N TRP A 194 7.47 14.12 0.88
CA TRP A 194 6.48 15.20 0.95
C TRP A 194 7.07 16.49 1.50
N LYS A 195 7.97 16.39 2.49
CA LYS A 195 8.72 17.56 2.97
C LYS A 195 9.53 18.17 1.83
N ARG A 196 10.28 17.34 1.09
CA ARG A 196 11.05 17.79 -0.08
C ARG A 196 10.16 18.49 -1.11
N PHE A 197 8.99 17.93 -1.43
CA PHE A 197 8.09 18.57 -2.40
C PHE A 197 7.61 19.96 -1.98
N LEU A 198 7.38 20.19 -0.69
CA LEU A 198 7.02 21.51 -0.17
C LEU A 198 8.21 22.47 -0.10
N ASP A 199 9.39 21.97 0.23
CA ASP A 199 10.62 22.76 0.27
C ASP A 199 11.03 23.23 -1.14
N GLU A 200 10.92 22.35 -2.13
CA GLU A 200 11.22 22.59 -3.56
C GLU A 200 10.07 23.28 -4.31
N LYS A 201 8.99 23.66 -3.61
CA LYS A 201 7.86 24.42 -4.15
C LYS A 201 7.09 23.74 -5.29
N TYR A 202 7.08 22.41 -5.33
CA TYR A 202 6.15 21.67 -6.19
C TYR A 202 4.69 21.87 -5.79
N PHE A 203 4.43 22.17 -4.51
CA PHE A 203 3.12 22.54 -3.98
C PHE A 203 3.25 23.75 -3.07
N GLN A 204 2.24 24.63 -3.09
CA GLN A 204 2.20 25.85 -2.27
C GLN A 204 1.79 25.56 -0.82
N SER A 205 1.04 24.48 -0.58
CA SER A 205 0.51 24.15 0.74
C SER A 205 0.38 22.65 0.98
N GLN A 206 0.24 22.26 2.26
CA GLN A 206 -0.05 20.87 2.65
C GLN A 206 -1.40 20.40 2.10
N LYS A 207 -2.37 21.31 2.03
CA LYS A 207 -3.69 21.06 1.47
C LYS A 207 -3.63 20.71 -0.02
N GLU A 208 -2.89 21.49 -0.81
CA GLU A 208 -2.72 21.23 -2.24
C GLU A 208 -2.03 19.87 -2.49
N LEU A 209 -1.00 19.55 -1.70
CA LEU A 209 -0.36 18.24 -1.76
C LEU A 209 -1.33 17.10 -1.42
N ALA A 210 -2.15 17.27 -0.36
CA ALA A 210 -3.16 16.30 0.04
C ALA A 210 -4.21 16.07 -1.06
N GLU A 211 -4.71 17.14 -1.67
CA GLU A 211 -5.66 17.10 -2.79
C GLU A 211 -5.06 16.38 -4.00
N HIS A 212 -3.81 16.69 -4.37
CA HIS A 212 -3.11 16.03 -5.49
C HIS A 212 -2.94 14.52 -5.27
N LEU A 213 -2.70 14.09 -4.01
CA LEU A 213 -2.54 12.68 -3.66
C LEU A 213 -3.87 11.96 -3.38
N GLY A 214 -4.99 12.69 -3.28
CA GLY A 214 -6.27 12.13 -2.88
C GLY A 214 -6.29 11.65 -1.42
N LEU A 215 -5.57 12.34 -0.54
CA LEU A 215 -5.44 12.02 0.89
C LEU A 215 -6.04 13.14 1.76
N ASP A 216 -6.30 12.82 3.03
CA ASP A 216 -6.67 13.83 4.01
C ASP A 216 -5.46 14.72 4.36
N GLU A 217 -5.69 16.02 4.52
CA GLU A 217 -4.65 16.98 4.96
C GLU A 217 -4.01 16.55 6.30
N SER A 218 -4.79 15.92 7.19
CA SER A 218 -4.29 15.39 8.46
C SER A 218 -3.22 14.30 8.29
N THR A 219 -3.30 13.50 7.21
CA THR A 219 -2.31 12.46 6.90
C THR A 219 -0.99 13.10 6.47
N VAL A 220 -1.06 14.14 5.63
CA VAL A 220 0.10 14.93 5.22
C VAL A 220 0.73 15.62 6.43
N ALA A 221 -0.07 16.23 7.31
CA ALA A 221 0.41 16.89 8.52
C ALA A 221 1.15 15.92 9.46
N VAL A 222 0.67 14.68 9.62
CA VAL A 222 1.35 13.65 10.41
C VAL A 222 2.71 13.30 9.82
N ALA A 223 2.79 13.03 8.51
CA ALA A 223 4.04 12.71 7.83
C ALA A 223 5.04 13.87 7.94
N LEU A 224 4.60 15.13 7.76
CA LEU A 224 5.46 16.30 7.90
C LEU A 224 5.91 16.55 9.35
N SER A 225 5.11 16.15 10.34
CA SER A 225 5.56 16.14 11.73
C SER A 225 6.66 15.12 11.98
N ILE A 226 6.62 13.98 11.30
CA ILE A 226 7.65 12.93 11.37
C ILE A 226 8.93 13.40 10.65
N ALA A 227 8.79 14.16 9.56
CA ALA A 227 9.91 14.70 8.78
C ALA A 227 10.82 15.67 9.56
N LYS A 228 10.41 16.10 10.76
CA LYS A 228 11.22 16.90 11.69
C LYS A 228 12.25 16.06 12.45
N LEU A 229 12.08 14.74 12.47
CA LEU A 229 13.03 13.85 13.11
C LEU A 229 14.34 13.79 12.30
N PRO A 230 15.51 13.70 12.97
CA PRO A 230 16.75 13.38 12.29
C PRO A 230 16.64 12.05 11.55
N GLU A 231 17.28 11.95 10.39
CA GLU A 231 17.21 10.75 9.55
C GLU A 231 17.67 9.48 10.29
N VAL A 232 18.69 9.59 11.14
CA VAL A 232 19.16 8.48 11.99
C VAL A 232 18.04 7.94 12.89
N VAL A 233 17.20 8.81 13.46
CA VAL A 233 16.07 8.39 14.30
C VAL A 233 14.99 7.72 13.45
N MET A 234 14.75 8.23 12.23
CA MET A 234 13.81 7.57 11.30
C MET A 234 14.32 6.20 10.87
N GLN A 235 15.61 6.03 10.61
CA GLN A 235 16.20 4.74 10.21
C GLN A 235 15.98 3.65 11.25
N GLU A 236 16.14 3.96 12.54
CA GLU A 236 15.86 3.01 13.64
C GLU A 236 14.40 2.54 13.64
N MET A 237 13.47 3.45 13.35
CA MET A 237 12.04 3.12 13.30
C MET A 237 11.65 2.36 12.01
N VAL A 238 12.26 2.70 10.87
CA VAL A 238 12.01 2.03 9.58
C VAL A 238 12.41 0.55 9.63
N ALA A 239 13.43 0.19 10.41
CA ALA A 239 13.80 -1.21 10.61
C ALA A 239 12.75 -2.03 11.37
N ARG A 240 11.74 -1.36 11.96
CA ARG A 240 10.73 -1.91 12.88
C ARG A 240 9.34 -1.35 12.56
N THR A 241 8.95 -1.34 11.29
CA THR A 241 7.66 -0.75 10.83
C THR A 241 6.43 -1.39 11.46
N ASP A 242 6.54 -2.63 11.95
CA ASP A 242 5.52 -3.33 12.74
C ASP A 242 5.23 -2.62 14.09
N ARG A 243 6.24 -1.96 14.65
CA ARG A 243 6.15 -1.20 15.91
C ARG A 243 5.93 0.29 15.69
N PHE A 244 6.52 0.84 14.63
CA PHE A 244 6.51 2.27 14.36
C PHE A 244 5.65 2.64 13.14
N GLY A 245 4.37 2.28 13.18
CA GLY A 245 3.38 2.84 12.26
C GLY A 245 3.11 4.33 12.50
N SER A 246 2.29 4.96 11.66
CA SER A 246 2.07 6.41 11.61
C SER A 246 1.78 7.05 12.97
N ASN A 247 0.88 6.49 13.76
CA ASN A 247 0.50 7.05 15.06
C ASN A 247 1.64 6.98 16.09
N MET A 248 2.41 5.88 16.10
CA MET A 248 3.55 5.74 17.00
C MET A 248 4.67 6.70 16.60
N ALA A 249 5.03 6.71 15.32
CA ALA A 249 6.02 7.62 14.76
C ALA A 249 5.67 9.09 15.04
N TYR A 250 4.40 9.46 14.93
CA TYR A 250 3.91 10.78 15.28
C TYR A 250 4.16 11.14 16.76
N GLN A 251 3.86 10.24 17.71
CA GLN A 251 4.16 10.50 19.13
C GLN A 251 5.66 10.61 19.39
N VAL A 252 6.48 9.79 18.74
CA VAL A 252 7.94 9.88 18.82
C VAL A 252 8.43 11.23 18.27
N GLY A 253 7.88 11.70 17.16
CA GLY A 253 8.16 13.04 16.60
C GLY A 253 7.83 14.18 17.57
N ARG A 254 6.67 14.09 18.26
CA ARG A 254 6.29 15.05 19.30
C ARG A 254 7.22 15.00 20.50
N TYR A 255 7.62 13.79 20.93
CA TYR A 255 8.59 13.63 22.01
C TYR A 255 9.92 14.28 21.67
N HIS A 256 10.42 14.03 20.46
CA HIS A 256 11.68 14.59 19.97
C HIS A 256 11.70 16.11 19.99
N SER A 257 10.64 16.74 19.49
CA SER A 257 10.52 18.20 19.50
C SER A 257 10.60 18.79 20.92
N ALA A 258 10.22 18.03 21.94
CA ALA A 258 10.23 18.47 23.33
C ALA A 258 11.50 18.08 24.12
N ARG A 259 12.22 17.01 23.72
CA ARG A 259 13.27 16.37 24.54
C ARG A 259 14.61 16.13 23.83
N GLY A 260 14.68 16.37 22.52
CA GLY A 260 15.88 16.18 21.70
C GLY A 260 16.19 14.72 21.36
N SER A 261 17.23 14.52 20.54
CA SER A 261 17.56 13.24 19.89
C SER A 261 17.92 12.11 20.87
N ASP A 262 18.80 12.36 21.85
CA ASP A 262 19.26 11.31 22.77
C ASP A 262 18.11 10.73 23.61
N SER A 263 17.22 11.60 24.08
CA SER A 263 16.02 11.18 24.81
C SER A 263 15.09 10.36 23.92
N THR A 264 14.96 10.75 22.65
CA THR A 264 14.12 10.04 21.67
C THR A 264 14.64 8.64 21.38
N LEU A 265 15.96 8.45 21.24
CA LEU A 265 16.55 7.13 21.06
C LEU A 265 16.32 6.24 22.29
N ARG A 266 16.46 6.79 23.50
CA ARG A 266 16.09 6.06 24.73
C ARG A 266 14.61 5.68 24.76
N LEU A 267 13.72 6.58 24.31
CA LEU A 267 12.29 6.27 24.22
C LEU A 267 12.02 5.16 23.20
N ILE A 268 12.65 5.18 22.02
CA ILE A 268 12.53 4.12 21.01
C ILE A 268 12.93 2.76 21.59
N ASN A 269 14.07 2.70 22.27
CA ASN A 269 14.52 1.47 22.94
C ASN A 269 13.52 1.01 24.00
N LYS A 270 12.98 1.94 24.80
CA LYS A 270 11.95 1.63 25.79
C LYS A 270 10.65 1.12 25.16
N ILE A 271 10.22 1.70 24.03
CA ILE A 271 9.03 1.23 23.29
C ILE A 271 9.20 -0.22 22.86
N LEU A 272 10.42 -0.59 22.43
CA LEU A 272 10.74 -1.94 21.98
C LEU A 272 10.88 -2.93 23.16
N SER A 273 11.55 -2.54 24.25
CA SER A 273 11.76 -3.42 25.42
C SER A 273 10.46 -3.66 26.19
N ASP A 274 9.68 -2.60 26.41
CA ASP A 274 8.52 -2.64 27.30
C ASP A 274 7.20 -2.84 26.54
N ASP A 275 7.28 -3.05 25.22
CA ASP A 275 6.12 -3.21 24.32
C ASP A 275 5.10 -2.06 24.45
N LEU A 276 5.58 -0.82 24.57
CA LEU A 276 4.70 0.31 24.87
C LEU A 276 3.67 0.53 23.75
N SER A 277 2.41 0.72 24.16
CA SER A 277 1.33 1.15 23.27
C SER A 277 1.44 2.64 22.92
N THR A 278 0.87 3.04 21.78
CA THR A 278 0.85 4.46 21.36
C THR A 278 0.22 5.37 22.42
N ARG A 279 -0.76 4.87 23.19
CA ARG A 279 -1.38 5.62 24.29
C ARG A 279 -0.37 5.89 25.42
N GLN A 280 0.38 4.89 25.85
CA GLN A 280 1.40 5.06 26.89
C GLN A 280 2.50 6.03 26.43
N VAL A 281 2.92 5.95 25.16
CA VAL A 281 3.88 6.92 24.60
C VAL A 281 3.29 8.33 24.56
N ALA A 282 2.01 8.49 24.19
CA ALA A 282 1.34 9.78 24.23
C ALA A 282 1.25 10.36 25.66
N ASP A 283 1.07 9.52 26.67
CA ASP A 283 1.07 9.93 28.08
C ASP A 283 2.47 10.37 28.55
N ILE A 284 3.52 9.67 28.11
CA ILE A 284 4.93 10.08 28.31
C ILE A 284 5.18 11.46 27.66
N VAL A 285 4.74 11.66 26.41
CA VAL A 285 4.88 12.94 25.69
C VAL A 285 4.17 14.09 26.42
N LYS A 286 2.99 13.84 26.99
CA LYS A 286 2.22 14.84 27.74
C LYS A 286 2.78 15.15 29.14
N GLY A 287 3.87 14.49 29.56
CA GLY A 287 4.41 14.63 30.90
C GLY A 287 3.49 14.11 32.00
N ARG A 288 2.49 13.30 31.64
CA ARG A 288 1.55 12.66 32.58
C ARG A 288 2.12 11.37 33.17
N ALA A 289 3.29 10.95 32.70
CA ALA A 289 4.09 9.92 33.32
C ALA A 289 4.88 10.55 34.49
N THR A 290 4.26 10.70 35.65
CA THR A 290 5.00 10.74 36.91
C THR A 290 5.68 9.40 37.10
N ALA A 291 6.89 9.43 37.67
CA ALA A 291 7.61 8.25 38.14
C ALA A 291 6.84 7.61 39.30
N GLN A 292 5.81 6.86 38.97
CA GLN A 292 5.34 5.73 39.73
C GLN A 292 5.22 4.60 38.73
N GLU A 293 5.79 3.45 39.09
CA GLU A 293 5.24 2.18 38.68
C GLU A 293 3.72 2.29 38.77
N SER A 294 3.07 2.57 37.63
CA SER A 294 1.68 2.21 37.51
C SER A 294 1.72 0.70 37.40
N THR A 295 1.58 0.05 38.56
CA THR A 295 1.02 -1.29 38.65
C THR A 295 0.04 -1.45 37.50
N LYS A 296 0.33 -2.42 36.63
CA LYS A 296 -0.49 -2.79 35.47
C LYS A 296 -1.94 -2.33 35.67
N PRO A 297 -2.51 -1.49 34.79
CA PRO A 297 -3.93 -1.55 34.58
C PRO A 297 -4.17 -2.96 34.01
N ALA A 298 -4.62 -3.88 34.86
CA ALA A 298 -5.28 -5.10 34.42
C ALA A 298 -6.37 -4.66 33.42
N GLY A 299 -6.19 -4.95 32.13
CA GLY A 299 -7.15 -4.41 31.16
C GLY A 299 -6.83 -4.49 29.68
N ARG A 300 -5.99 -5.43 29.25
CA ARG A 300 -6.18 -6.16 27.97
C ARG A 300 -5.35 -7.42 28.09
N GLN A 301 -5.98 -8.47 28.60
CA GLN A 301 -5.43 -9.82 28.47
C GLN A 301 -5.10 -10.01 26.99
N ARG A 302 -3.82 -10.29 26.69
CA ARG A 302 -3.48 -10.89 25.40
C ARG A 302 -4.27 -12.21 25.35
N TYR A 303 -4.88 -12.52 24.21
CA TYR A 303 -5.53 -13.81 24.04
C TYR A 303 -4.46 -14.90 24.21
N ALA A 304 -4.77 -15.92 25.03
CA ALA A 304 -3.90 -17.07 25.25
C ALA A 304 -3.80 -17.92 23.98
N GLN A 305 -4.90 -18.00 23.22
CA GLN A 305 -4.95 -18.70 21.93
C GLN A 305 -5.89 -17.97 20.96
N ARG A 306 -5.53 -17.98 19.67
CA ARG A 306 -6.40 -17.53 18.58
C ARG A 306 -6.50 -18.64 17.55
N LEU A 307 -7.72 -19.13 17.35
CA LEU A 307 -8.04 -20.14 16.35
C LEU A 307 -8.80 -19.48 15.19
N GLU A 308 -8.32 -19.67 13.97
CA GLU A 308 -9.07 -19.30 12.77
C GLU A 308 -10.15 -20.35 12.50
N ILE A 309 -11.38 -19.91 12.27
CA ILE A 309 -12.51 -20.80 11.95
C ILE A 309 -12.73 -20.77 10.45
N LYS A 310 -12.61 -21.93 9.82
CA LYS A 310 -12.88 -22.12 8.40
C LYS A 310 -14.14 -22.94 8.19
N LEU A 311 -14.95 -22.53 7.22
CA LEU A 311 -16.08 -23.29 6.73
C LEU A 311 -15.88 -23.54 5.24
N ASP A 312 -15.88 -24.81 4.83
CA ASP A 312 -15.66 -25.22 3.43
C ASP A 312 -14.35 -24.63 2.83
N GLY A 313 -13.31 -24.54 3.66
CA GLY A 313 -12.00 -23.98 3.29
C GLY A 313 -11.91 -22.45 3.34
N VAL A 314 -13.02 -21.73 3.51
CA VAL A 314 -13.08 -20.27 3.58
C VAL A 314 -13.03 -19.80 5.03
N SER A 315 -12.18 -18.80 5.32
CA SER A 315 -12.11 -18.18 6.65
C SER A 315 -13.41 -17.43 6.95
N VAL A 316 -14.16 -17.92 7.94
CA VAL A 316 -15.44 -17.35 8.36
C VAL A 316 -15.36 -16.64 9.72
N GLY A 317 -14.21 -16.71 10.41
CA GLY A 317 -14.08 -16.03 11.69
C GLY A 317 -12.88 -16.44 12.53
N ASP A 318 -12.88 -15.97 13.78
CA ASP A 318 -11.88 -16.30 14.77
C ASP A 318 -12.48 -16.54 16.16
N LEU A 319 -11.94 -17.53 16.87
CA LEU A 319 -12.18 -17.79 18.29
C LEU A 319 -10.93 -17.39 19.07
N LYS A 320 -11.10 -16.52 20.06
CA LYS A 320 -10.03 -16.08 20.96
C LYS A 320 -10.33 -16.55 22.37
N SER A 321 -9.37 -17.15 23.05
CA SER A 321 -9.43 -17.40 24.49
C SER A 321 -8.55 -16.41 25.24
N TYR A 322 -8.98 -15.95 26.41
CA TYR A 322 -8.29 -14.99 27.25
C TYR A 322 -8.19 -15.56 28.67
N GLY A 323 -7.00 -16.04 29.05
CA GLY A 323 -6.83 -16.79 30.30
C GLY A 323 -7.71 -18.05 30.32
N ASP A 324 -8.20 -18.42 31.51
CA ASP A 324 -8.91 -19.68 31.72
C ASP A 324 -10.44 -19.56 31.55
N ASP A 325 -11.01 -18.35 31.71
CA ASP A 325 -12.46 -18.17 31.91
C ASP A 325 -13.17 -17.34 30.83
N ARG A 326 -12.44 -16.80 29.83
CA ARG A 326 -13.03 -15.90 28.83
C ARG A 326 -12.74 -16.33 27.41
N ILE A 327 -13.80 -16.43 26.60
CA ILE A 327 -13.71 -16.65 25.15
C ILE A 327 -14.45 -15.55 24.38
N GLU A 328 -13.96 -15.20 23.19
CA GLU A 328 -14.59 -14.27 22.24
C GLU A 328 -14.65 -14.95 20.87
N LEU A 329 -15.88 -15.23 20.41
CA LEU A 329 -16.15 -15.82 19.12
C LEU A 329 -16.64 -14.75 18.14
N ARG A 330 -15.95 -14.60 17.01
CA ARG A 330 -16.35 -13.70 15.93
C ARG A 330 -16.55 -14.49 14.65
N LEU A 331 -17.78 -14.53 14.16
CA LEU A 331 -18.15 -15.18 12.90
C LEU A 331 -18.76 -14.17 11.93
N LYS A 332 -18.42 -14.27 10.65
CA LYS A 332 -18.93 -13.43 9.55
C LYS A 332 -19.22 -14.28 8.32
N GLY A 333 -20.20 -13.88 7.52
CA GLY A 333 -20.51 -14.54 6.24
C GLY A 333 -21.27 -15.87 6.36
N LEU A 334 -21.96 -16.12 7.48
CA LEU A 334 -22.78 -17.31 7.69
C LEU A 334 -24.20 -17.14 7.10
N SER A 335 -24.80 -18.25 6.66
CA SER A 335 -26.24 -18.28 6.33
C SER A 335 -27.09 -18.09 7.59
N LYS A 336 -28.33 -17.59 7.41
CA LYS A 336 -29.26 -17.34 8.52
C LYS A 336 -29.53 -18.59 9.34
N GLU A 337 -29.78 -19.72 8.67
CA GLU A 337 -30.01 -21.02 9.32
C GLU A 337 -28.81 -21.45 10.17
N LYS A 338 -27.58 -21.30 9.66
CA LYS A 338 -26.37 -21.72 10.35
C LYS A 338 -26.03 -20.83 11.54
N ARG A 339 -26.28 -19.52 11.42
CA ARG A 339 -26.19 -18.58 12.56
C ARG A 339 -27.17 -18.97 13.66
N ASP A 340 -28.42 -19.24 13.31
CA ASP A 340 -29.47 -19.54 14.27
C ASP A 340 -29.22 -20.90 14.96
N ASP A 341 -28.65 -21.86 14.23
CA ASP A 341 -28.27 -23.15 14.81
C ASP A 341 -27.10 -23.04 15.81
N ILE A 342 -26.06 -22.27 15.47
CA ILE A 342 -24.93 -22.01 16.39
C ILE A 342 -25.41 -21.33 17.67
N LEU A 343 -26.32 -20.36 17.56
CA LEU A 343 -26.89 -19.69 18.73
C LEU A 343 -27.63 -20.68 19.65
N ARG A 344 -28.49 -21.54 19.08
CA ARG A 344 -29.22 -22.56 19.85
C ARG A 344 -28.29 -23.55 20.55
N GLN A 345 -27.23 -24.00 19.87
CA GLN A 345 -26.26 -24.93 20.47
C GLN A 345 -25.51 -24.28 21.64
N ILE A 346 -25.08 -23.02 21.49
CA ILE A 346 -24.43 -22.28 22.59
C ILE A 346 -25.39 -22.12 23.77
N GLU A 347 -26.66 -21.78 23.53
CA GLU A 347 -27.66 -21.67 24.58
C GLU A 347 -27.89 -23.00 25.32
N GLN A 348 -27.99 -24.12 24.59
CA GLN A 348 -28.14 -25.44 25.21
C GLN A 348 -26.91 -25.83 26.05
N MET A 349 -25.70 -25.59 25.54
CA MET A 349 -24.45 -25.87 26.26
C MET A 349 -24.36 -25.08 27.57
N LEU A 350 -24.89 -23.85 27.60
CA LEU A 350 -24.89 -23.00 28.80
C LEU A 350 -26.00 -23.34 29.80
N GLN A 351 -27.01 -24.09 29.40
CA GLN A 351 -28.16 -24.48 30.24
C GLN A 351 -28.05 -25.89 30.85
N GLN A 352 -27.14 -26.73 30.35
CA GLN A 352 -26.83 -28.01 30.98
C GLN A 352 -25.96 -27.77 32.22
N LYS A 353 -26.56 -27.93 33.41
CA LYS A 353 -25.85 -27.96 34.70
C LYS A 353 -25.33 -29.34 35.03
#